data_AF-R1F113-F1
#
_entry.id   AF-R1F113-F1
#
_cell.length_a   1.000
_cell.length_b   1.000
_cell.length_c   1.000
_cell.angle_alpha   90.00
_cell.angle_beta   90.00
_cell.angle_gamma   90.00
#
_symmetry.space_group_name_H-M   'P 1'
#
loop_
_entity.id
_entity.type
_entity.pdbx_description
1 polymer ?
#
loop_
_entity_poly.entity_id
_entity_poly.type
_entity_poly.pdbx_seq_one_letter_code
_entity_poly.pdbx_strand_id
1 'polypeptide(L)'
;MAFSGDRSLSLDVPAAGASPLAPLFAEEVGLLLEVAPADEAAVLAAYAAAGVPCARVGSTKPRGTPVEVSVGGAELLRAGVSELRDAWESGSFELEKLQCAPACVAQEQAGLAKRHAPQWSLSFTPAPTALPANDKRPRVAVLRQEGTNGDREMAAALHAAGCAPWDVSMSDLAGGAVALDAFRGVIFCGGFSYADVLDSAKGWAATIKFDERLSAQFEAFRNRPDAFSLGVCNGCQLMALLGWVPGGEPIPEAEQPRFVHNSSGRFESRWSAVKVAPSPAVLLQGMEGSSLGVWVAHGEGRAHFPREDSLQAVLKGSQAPLRYINDACEVTQEYPHNPNGSPEGIAALCSPDGRHLAMMPHPERCFVKWQCPWAPPEWEANASAPWLRLFQNAAAFCASTQ
;
A
#
# COMPACT_ATOMS: atom_id res chain seq x y z
N MET A 1 13.28 3.73 -19.88
CA MET A 1 13.44 5.17 -19.58
C MET A 1 12.18 5.97 -19.89
N ALA A 2 11.71 6.04 -21.14
CA ALA A 2 10.49 6.76 -21.49
C ALA A 2 9.25 6.31 -20.67
N PHE A 3 9.02 5.00 -20.60
CA PHE A 3 7.88 4.42 -19.86
C PHE A 3 7.93 4.74 -18.36
N SER A 4 9.09 4.53 -17.73
CA SER A 4 9.30 4.75 -16.29
C SER A 4 9.20 6.23 -15.89
N GLY A 5 9.61 7.15 -16.78
CA GLY A 5 9.51 8.59 -16.52
C GLY A 5 8.16 9.21 -16.89
N ASP A 6 7.28 8.48 -17.60
CA ASP A 6 6.12 9.04 -18.30
C ASP A 6 6.51 10.30 -19.12
N ARG A 7 7.66 10.19 -19.80
CA ARG A 7 8.26 11.23 -20.65
C ARG A 7 8.56 10.66 -22.03
N SER A 8 8.75 11.58 -22.98
CA SER A 8 9.17 11.24 -24.34
C SER A 8 10.67 11.46 -24.49
N LEU A 9 11.28 10.95 -25.56
CA LEU A 9 12.71 11.06 -25.84
C LEU A 9 12.94 11.55 -27.26
N SER A 10 14.01 12.30 -27.50
CA SER A 10 14.57 12.55 -28.83
C SER A 10 15.99 12.00 -28.83
N LEU A 11 16.23 10.95 -29.60
CA LEU A 11 17.52 10.27 -29.67
C LEU A 11 18.08 10.34 -31.10
N ASP A 12 19.36 10.66 -31.23
CA ASP A 12 20.13 10.49 -32.45
C ASP A 12 21.40 9.71 -32.12
N VAL A 13 21.40 8.44 -32.50
CA VAL A 13 22.51 7.51 -32.20
C VAL A 13 23.51 7.56 -33.35
N PRO A 14 24.83 7.63 -33.06
CA PRO A 14 25.84 7.57 -34.11
C PRO A 14 25.71 6.31 -34.97
N ALA A 15 25.84 6.46 -36.29
CA ALA A 15 25.82 5.33 -37.21
C ALA A 15 27.09 4.46 -37.01
N ALA A 16 26.89 3.14 -36.90
CA ALA A 16 27.97 2.16 -36.82
C ALA A 16 27.86 1.16 -37.98
N GLY A 17 28.48 1.48 -39.12
CA GLY A 17 28.47 0.63 -40.32
C GLY A 17 27.23 0.85 -41.21
N ALA A 18 26.84 -0.18 -41.96
CA ALA A 18 25.84 -0.07 -43.03
C ALA A 18 24.37 -0.22 -42.56
N SER A 19 24.11 -0.72 -41.35
CA SER A 19 22.75 -0.99 -40.87
C SER A 19 22.37 -0.08 -39.70
N PRO A 20 21.24 0.65 -39.79
CA PRO A 20 20.73 1.45 -38.68
C PRO A 20 20.22 0.61 -37.50
N LEU A 21 19.99 -0.69 -37.69
CA LEU A 21 19.50 -1.58 -36.63
C LEU A 21 20.61 -1.98 -35.65
N ALA A 22 21.85 -2.13 -36.13
CA ALA A 22 22.97 -2.58 -35.31
C ALA A 22 23.18 -1.71 -34.04
N PRO A 23 23.25 -0.37 -34.11
CA PRO A 23 23.44 0.45 -32.91
C PRO A 23 22.23 0.50 -31.97
N LEU A 24 21.03 0.09 -32.42
CA LEU A 24 19.81 0.13 -31.60
C LEU A 24 19.48 -1.20 -30.92
N PHE A 25 19.86 -2.32 -31.55
CA PHE A 25 19.49 -3.67 -31.09
C PHE A 25 20.70 -4.50 -30.63
N ALA A 26 21.91 -3.93 -30.63
CA ALA A 26 23.05 -4.58 -30.01
C ALA A 26 22.84 -4.69 -28.49
N GLU A 27 22.98 -5.90 -27.95
CA GLU A 27 22.93 -6.19 -26.50
C GLU A 27 24.34 -6.14 -25.86
N GLU A 28 25.19 -5.25 -26.38
CA GLU A 28 26.54 -5.02 -25.85
C GLU A 28 26.47 -4.32 -24.48
N VAL A 29 27.52 -4.51 -23.66
CA VAL A 29 27.59 -3.86 -22.35
C VAL A 29 27.65 -2.33 -22.51
N GLY A 30 26.71 -1.63 -21.89
CA GLY A 30 26.63 -0.19 -21.96
C GLY A 30 25.66 0.41 -20.93
N LEU A 31 25.65 1.73 -20.87
CA LEU A 31 24.77 2.51 -19.99
C LEU A 31 24.19 3.69 -20.76
N LEU A 32 22.92 4.00 -20.51
CA LEU A 32 22.31 5.27 -20.90
C LEU A 32 22.07 6.10 -19.64
N LEU A 33 22.69 7.29 -19.60
CA LEU A 33 22.63 8.18 -18.45
C LEU A 33 21.86 9.44 -18.80
N GLU A 34 20.89 9.80 -17.96
CA GLU A 34 20.24 11.10 -17.99
C GLU A 34 20.93 12.01 -16.97
N VAL A 35 21.36 13.20 -17.42
CA VAL A 35 22.08 14.17 -16.60
C VAL A 35 21.46 15.55 -16.75
N ALA A 36 21.61 16.40 -15.74
CA ALA A 36 21.20 17.80 -15.88
C ALA A 36 22.06 18.48 -16.97
N PRO A 37 21.49 19.40 -17.76
CA PRO A 37 22.24 20.09 -18.82
C PRO A 37 23.52 20.79 -18.32
N ALA A 38 23.53 21.26 -17.08
CA ALA A 38 24.68 21.91 -16.47
C ALA A 38 25.84 20.93 -16.17
N ASP A 39 25.54 19.64 -16.00
CA ASP A 39 26.50 18.61 -15.63
C ASP A 39 27.05 17.84 -16.83
N GLU A 40 26.43 17.95 -18.01
CA GLU A 40 26.77 17.21 -19.23
C GLU A 40 28.27 17.27 -19.57
N ALA A 41 28.84 18.48 -19.58
CA ALA A 41 30.25 18.67 -19.92
C ALA A 41 31.20 18.02 -18.90
N ALA A 42 30.86 18.11 -17.61
CA ALA A 42 31.67 17.52 -16.54
C ALA A 42 31.63 15.98 -16.61
N VAL A 43 30.46 15.41 -16.88
CA VAL A 43 30.27 13.97 -17.03
C VAL A 43 31.06 13.43 -18.23
N LEU A 44 30.94 14.07 -19.40
CA LEU A 44 31.69 13.67 -20.60
C LEU A 44 33.21 13.74 -20.35
N ALA A 45 33.69 14.78 -19.69
CA ALA A 45 35.10 14.92 -19.33
C ALA A 45 35.58 13.81 -18.38
N ALA A 46 34.75 13.40 -17.41
CA ALA A 46 35.08 12.31 -16.48
C ALA A 46 35.22 10.96 -17.20
N TYR A 47 34.30 10.63 -18.12
CA TYR A 47 34.39 9.42 -18.95
C TYR A 47 35.61 9.42 -19.86
N ALA A 48 35.89 10.55 -20.51
CA ALA A 48 37.08 10.72 -21.35
C ALA A 48 38.39 10.54 -20.56
N ALA A 49 38.47 11.11 -19.35
CA ALA A 49 39.63 10.96 -18.46
C ALA A 49 39.85 9.50 -18.01
N ALA A 50 38.78 8.72 -17.90
CA ALA A 50 38.83 7.29 -17.60
C ALA A 50 39.10 6.41 -18.83
N GLY A 51 39.18 6.98 -20.04
CA GLY A 51 39.34 6.23 -21.28
C GLY A 51 38.10 5.42 -21.69
N VAL A 52 36.92 5.79 -21.19
CA VAL A 52 35.66 5.11 -21.46
C VAL A 52 34.86 5.90 -22.50
N PRO A 53 34.46 5.30 -23.63
CA PRO A 53 33.63 5.97 -24.63
C PRO A 53 32.30 6.43 -24.03
N CYS A 54 32.01 7.72 -24.16
CA CYS A 54 30.74 8.31 -23.76
C CYS A 54 30.38 9.40 -24.77
N ALA A 55 29.13 9.38 -25.23
CA ALA A 55 28.63 10.35 -26.18
C ALA A 55 27.22 10.78 -25.79
N ARG A 56 26.89 12.02 -26.09
CA ARG A 56 25.51 12.48 -26.06
C ARG A 56 24.73 11.81 -27.18
N VAL A 57 23.61 11.21 -26.83
CA VAL A 57 22.72 10.53 -27.78
C VAL A 57 21.34 11.16 -27.88
N GLY A 58 21.02 12.18 -27.08
CA GLY A 58 19.69 12.79 -27.14
C GLY A 58 19.30 13.62 -25.93
N SER A 59 17.99 13.82 -25.77
CA SER A 59 17.39 14.50 -24.61
C SER A 59 15.99 13.96 -24.29
N THR A 60 15.58 14.16 -23.05
CA THR A 60 14.20 13.91 -22.59
C THR A 60 13.29 15.07 -23.00
N LYS A 61 12.07 14.74 -23.41
CA LYS A 61 11.03 15.69 -23.83
C LYS A 61 9.80 15.60 -22.92
N PRO A 62 8.99 16.68 -22.86
CA PRO A 62 7.73 16.66 -22.12
C PRO A 62 6.80 15.55 -22.58
N ARG A 63 5.95 15.10 -21.66
CA ARG A 63 4.86 14.17 -21.94
C ARG A 63 3.93 14.71 -23.04
N GLY A 64 3.38 13.82 -23.85
CA GLY A 64 2.46 14.18 -24.94
C GLY A 64 3.17 14.54 -26.25
N THR A 65 4.51 14.61 -26.26
CA THR A 65 5.30 14.66 -27.50
C THR A 65 5.64 13.24 -27.99
N PRO A 66 5.93 13.01 -29.28
CA PRO A 66 6.36 11.69 -29.74
C PRO A 66 7.78 11.35 -29.26
N VAL A 67 8.04 10.07 -29.07
CA VAL A 67 9.39 9.52 -29.04
C VAL A 67 9.93 9.57 -30.46
N GLU A 68 11.12 10.14 -30.61
CA GLU A 68 11.82 10.26 -31.89
C GLU A 68 13.16 9.54 -31.76
N VAL A 69 13.45 8.62 -32.68
CA VAL A 69 14.73 7.91 -32.74
C VAL A 69 15.28 8.03 -34.15
N SER A 70 16.50 8.53 -34.23
CA SER A 70 17.29 8.66 -35.44
C SER A 70 18.62 7.93 -35.30
N VAL A 71 19.18 7.51 -36.43
CA VAL A 71 20.56 6.99 -36.50
C VAL A 71 21.31 7.75 -37.58
N GLY A 72 22.41 8.40 -37.22
CA GLY A 72 23.17 9.26 -38.13
C GLY A 72 22.32 10.36 -38.77
N GLY A 73 21.34 10.91 -38.03
CA GLY A 73 20.42 11.94 -38.49
C GLY A 73 19.23 11.45 -39.33
N ALA A 74 19.16 10.16 -39.70
CA ALA A 74 18.00 9.61 -40.39
C ALA A 74 16.93 9.15 -39.39
N GLU A 75 15.71 9.69 -39.47
CA GLU A 75 14.58 9.31 -38.60
C GLU A 75 14.14 7.87 -38.90
N LEU A 76 14.04 7.04 -37.86
CA LEU A 76 13.63 5.63 -37.94
C LEU A 76 12.33 5.34 -37.19
N LEU A 77 12.06 6.08 -36.11
CA LEU A 77 10.88 5.90 -35.29
C LEU A 77 10.33 7.27 -34.85
N ARG A 78 9.02 7.43 -35.03
CA ARG A 78 8.24 8.54 -34.49
C ARG A 78 6.90 8.00 -33.98
N ALA A 79 6.80 7.78 -32.67
CA ALA A 79 5.63 7.10 -32.07
C ALA A 79 5.25 7.69 -30.71
N GLY A 80 4.00 7.47 -30.30
CA GLY A 80 3.54 7.85 -28.96
C GLY A 80 4.13 6.95 -27.87
N VAL A 81 4.42 7.49 -26.69
CA VAL A 81 4.88 6.67 -25.54
C VAL A 81 3.85 5.59 -25.19
N SER A 82 2.55 5.92 -25.24
CA SER A 82 1.48 4.95 -24.98
C SER A 82 1.47 3.81 -26.00
N GLU A 83 1.61 4.12 -27.29
CA GLU A 83 1.67 3.10 -28.36
C GLU A 83 2.84 2.14 -28.17
N LEU A 84 4.04 2.69 -27.89
CA LEU A 84 5.24 1.88 -27.64
C LEU A 84 5.10 1.02 -26.38
N ARG A 85 4.48 1.57 -25.33
CA ARG A 85 4.20 0.82 -24.10
C ARG A 85 3.17 -0.28 -24.32
N ASP A 86 2.10 -0.01 -25.08
CA ASP A 86 1.07 -1.00 -25.38
C ASP A 86 1.66 -2.17 -26.19
N ALA A 87 2.57 -1.89 -27.13
CA ALA A 87 3.33 -2.92 -27.83
C ALA A 87 4.22 -3.72 -26.87
N TRP A 88 4.96 -3.04 -25.98
CA TRP A 88 5.85 -3.67 -25.00
C TRP A 88 5.09 -4.57 -24.01
N GLU A 89 3.95 -4.12 -23.50
CA GLU A 89 3.13 -4.85 -22.52
C GLU A 89 2.23 -5.93 -23.14
N SER A 90 2.07 -5.96 -24.46
CA SER A 90 1.11 -6.85 -25.13
C SER A 90 1.28 -8.32 -24.73
N GLY A 91 2.52 -8.81 -24.68
CA GLY A 91 2.83 -10.17 -24.22
C GLY A 91 2.47 -10.40 -22.75
N SER A 92 2.76 -9.43 -21.87
CA SER A 92 2.39 -9.48 -20.45
C SER A 92 0.88 -9.61 -20.27
N PHE A 93 0.09 -8.84 -21.02
CA PHE A 93 -1.38 -8.89 -20.93
C PHE A 93 -1.98 -10.19 -21.45
N GLU A 94 -1.42 -10.79 -22.51
CA GLU A 94 -1.88 -12.10 -22.96
C GLU A 94 -1.58 -13.20 -21.93
N LEU A 95 -0.43 -13.13 -21.25
CA LEU A 95 -0.12 -14.03 -20.14
C LEU A 95 -1.04 -13.79 -18.94
N GLU A 96 -1.34 -12.53 -18.62
CA GLU A 96 -2.18 -12.19 -17.47
C GLU A 96 -3.62 -12.68 -17.66
N LYS A 97 -4.16 -12.67 -18.88
CA LYS A 97 -5.49 -13.25 -19.21
C LYS A 97 -5.61 -14.74 -18.89
N LEU A 98 -4.49 -15.47 -18.79
CA LEU A 98 -4.48 -16.89 -18.44
C LEU A 98 -4.61 -17.14 -16.93
N GLN A 99 -4.35 -16.13 -16.09
CA GLN A 99 -4.30 -16.28 -14.64
C GLN A 99 -5.22 -15.32 -13.88
N CYS A 100 -5.58 -14.17 -14.45
CA CYS A 100 -6.41 -13.13 -13.83
C CYS A 100 -7.78 -13.05 -14.53
N ALA A 101 -8.79 -12.54 -13.82
CA ALA A 101 -10.11 -12.30 -14.38
C ALA A 101 -10.02 -11.41 -15.64
N PRO A 102 -10.48 -11.86 -16.83
CA PRO A 102 -10.28 -11.13 -18.09
C PRO A 102 -10.78 -9.68 -18.08
N ALA A 103 -11.85 -9.41 -17.32
CA ALA A 103 -12.38 -8.04 -17.15
C ALA A 103 -11.39 -7.11 -16.41
N CYS A 104 -10.68 -7.61 -15.39
CA CYS A 104 -9.66 -6.83 -14.67
C CYS A 104 -8.46 -6.57 -15.59
N VAL A 105 -8.01 -7.59 -16.32
CA VAL A 105 -6.90 -7.43 -17.30
C VAL A 105 -7.25 -6.41 -18.39
N ALA A 106 -8.47 -6.47 -18.92
CA ALA A 106 -8.95 -5.50 -19.91
C ALA A 106 -9.04 -4.07 -19.34
N GLN A 107 -9.47 -3.91 -18.08
CA GLN A 107 -9.48 -2.61 -17.41
C GLN A 107 -8.07 -2.05 -17.22
N GLU A 108 -7.12 -2.86 -16.75
CA GLU A 108 -5.73 -2.42 -16.56
C GLU A 108 -5.10 -2.03 -17.90
N GLN A 109 -5.25 -2.88 -18.92
CA GLN A 109 -4.73 -2.63 -20.27
C GLN A 109 -5.28 -1.32 -20.86
N ALA A 110 -6.59 -1.12 -20.83
CA ALA A 110 -7.22 0.11 -21.32
C ALA A 110 -6.87 1.33 -20.46
N GLY A 111 -6.64 1.13 -19.16
CA GLY A 111 -6.31 2.17 -18.20
C GLY A 111 -4.91 2.74 -18.38
N LEU A 112 -3.92 1.96 -18.84
CA LEU A 112 -2.53 2.39 -19.00
C LEU A 112 -2.39 3.68 -19.83
N ALA A 113 -3.16 3.82 -20.91
CA ALA A 113 -3.14 5.00 -21.77
C ALA A 113 -3.53 6.30 -21.04
N LYS A 114 -4.28 6.20 -19.93
CA LYS A 114 -4.80 7.32 -19.13
C LYS A 114 -3.99 7.58 -17.85
N ARG A 115 -3.07 6.68 -17.48
CA ARG A 115 -2.26 6.80 -16.26
C ARG A 115 -1.45 8.07 -16.27
N HIS A 116 -1.29 8.67 -15.09
CA HIS A 116 -0.47 9.88 -14.91
C HIS A 116 0.03 9.94 -13.46
N ALA A 117 1.03 10.80 -13.21
CA ALA A 117 1.47 11.03 -11.84
C ALA A 117 0.28 11.55 -10.99
N PRO A 118 -0.03 10.90 -9.86
CA PRO A 118 -1.19 11.27 -9.07
C PRO A 118 -0.95 12.56 -8.28
N GLN A 119 -2.01 13.35 -8.07
CA GLN A 119 -1.96 14.63 -7.34
C GLN A 119 -2.15 14.45 -5.83
N TRP A 120 -1.23 13.73 -5.21
CA TRP A 120 -1.28 13.45 -3.78
C TRP A 120 -1.06 14.70 -2.92
N SER A 121 -1.72 14.72 -1.76
CA SER A 121 -1.64 15.84 -0.82
C SER A 121 -1.75 15.33 0.62
N LEU A 122 -1.14 16.05 1.56
CA LEU A 122 -1.21 15.74 2.99
C LEU A 122 -1.90 16.88 3.72
N SER A 123 -2.81 16.55 4.63
CA SER A 123 -3.44 17.53 5.54
C SER A 123 -2.58 17.86 6.76
N PHE A 124 -1.39 17.29 6.85
CA PHE A 124 -0.43 17.48 7.93
C PHE A 124 1.01 17.43 7.40
N THR A 125 1.96 17.90 8.20
CA THR A 125 3.40 17.79 7.91
C THR A 125 3.98 16.56 8.61
N PRO A 126 4.48 15.54 7.89
CA PRO A 126 5.11 14.37 8.50
C PRO A 126 6.37 14.75 9.29
N ALA A 127 6.41 14.35 10.56
CA ALA A 127 7.54 14.58 11.46
C ALA A 127 7.94 13.30 12.20
N PRO A 128 9.25 13.09 12.48
CA PRO A 128 9.70 11.97 13.29
C PRO A 128 9.24 12.10 14.75
N THR A 129 9.19 10.99 15.46
CA THR A 129 8.89 10.98 16.90
C THR A 129 10.16 11.15 17.71
N ALA A 130 10.15 12.04 18.69
CA ALA A 130 11.16 12.06 19.74
C ALA A 130 10.86 10.96 20.76
N LEU A 131 11.69 9.91 20.79
CA LEU A 131 11.47 8.78 21.70
C LEU A 131 11.74 9.22 23.14
N PRO A 132 10.83 8.92 24.09
CA PRO A 132 11.05 9.25 25.49
C PRO A 132 12.24 8.46 26.05
N ALA A 133 13.08 9.12 26.85
CA ALA A 133 14.24 8.50 27.50
C ALA A 133 13.85 7.55 28.65
N ASN A 134 12.58 7.53 29.06
CA ASN A 134 12.07 6.73 30.17
C ASN A 134 11.22 5.55 29.67
N ASP A 135 10.98 4.59 30.56
CA ASP A 135 10.24 3.36 30.24
C ASP A 135 8.71 3.52 30.29
N LYS A 136 8.18 4.76 30.26
CA LYS A 136 6.73 5.03 30.32
C LYS A 136 6.02 4.90 28.96
N ARG A 137 6.61 4.16 28.02
CA ARG A 137 6.05 3.96 26.68
C ARG A 137 4.80 3.07 26.75
N PRO A 138 3.71 3.39 26.04
CA PRO A 138 2.53 2.55 26.01
C PRO A 138 2.85 1.14 25.50
N ARG A 139 2.49 0.12 26.29
CA ARG A 139 2.65 -1.28 25.88
C ARG A 139 1.57 -1.63 24.86
N VAL A 140 2.01 -2.10 23.70
CA VAL A 140 1.14 -2.52 22.59
C VAL A 140 1.50 -3.96 22.22
N ALA A 141 0.53 -4.86 22.27
CA ALA A 141 0.72 -6.25 21.86
C ALA A 141 0.68 -6.36 20.33
N VAL A 142 1.76 -6.86 19.74
CA VAL A 142 1.87 -7.23 18.34
C VAL A 142 1.53 -8.71 18.26
N LEU A 143 0.26 -9.01 17.97
CA LEU A 143 -0.24 -10.37 17.96
C LEU A 143 0.18 -11.10 16.69
N ARG A 144 0.74 -12.30 16.88
CA ARG A 144 1.07 -13.21 15.79
C ARG A 144 0.51 -14.61 15.99
N GLN A 145 0.18 -15.24 14.88
CA GLN A 145 -0.22 -16.64 14.76
C GLN A 145 0.72 -17.36 13.79
N GLU A 146 0.77 -18.69 13.82
CA GLU A 146 1.44 -19.48 12.79
C GLU A 146 1.03 -19.01 11.38
N GLY A 147 2.02 -18.66 10.57
CA GLY A 147 1.84 -18.15 9.20
C GLY A 147 1.72 -16.62 9.05
N THR A 148 1.58 -15.87 10.16
CA THR A 148 1.74 -14.40 10.11
C THR A 148 3.18 -14.02 9.77
N ASN A 149 3.36 -12.88 9.08
CA ASN A 149 4.68 -12.48 8.56
C ASN A 149 4.92 -10.95 8.50
N GLY A 150 3.98 -10.13 8.98
CA GLY A 150 4.09 -8.67 9.05
C GLY A 150 4.42 -8.10 10.43
N ASP A 151 4.75 -8.97 11.39
CA ASP A 151 4.92 -8.63 12.81
C ASP A 151 6.17 -7.78 13.09
N ARG A 152 7.28 -8.00 12.35
CA ARG A 152 8.55 -7.32 12.60
C ARG A 152 8.51 -5.85 12.18
N GLU A 153 8.02 -5.57 10.98
CA GLU A 153 7.83 -4.21 10.51
C GLU A 153 6.75 -3.47 11.31
N MET A 154 5.71 -4.17 11.77
CA MET A 154 4.70 -3.63 12.67
C MET A 154 5.31 -3.19 14.01
N ALA A 155 6.12 -4.05 14.63
CA ALA A 155 6.84 -3.72 15.85
C ALA A 155 7.79 -2.53 15.64
N ALA A 156 8.50 -2.47 14.50
CA ALA A 156 9.38 -1.36 14.16
C ALA A 156 8.61 -0.03 14.00
N ALA A 157 7.44 -0.04 13.36
CA ALA A 157 6.60 1.14 13.17
C ALA A 157 6.07 1.68 14.51
N LEU A 158 5.58 0.79 15.38
CA LEU A 158 5.16 1.15 16.74
C LEU A 158 6.31 1.72 17.57
N HIS A 159 7.49 1.08 17.51
CA HIS A 159 8.68 1.56 18.19
C HIS A 159 9.06 2.97 17.71
N ALA A 160 9.09 3.19 16.40
CA ALA A 160 9.38 4.49 15.80
C ALA A 160 8.35 5.57 16.19
N ALA A 161 7.13 5.17 16.54
CA ALA A 161 6.08 6.05 17.02
C ALA A 161 6.09 6.32 18.54
N GLY A 162 7.01 5.71 19.29
CA GLY A 162 7.12 5.92 20.74
C GLY A 162 6.34 4.92 21.59
N CYS A 163 5.77 3.86 21.00
CA CYS A 163 5.19 2.74 21.73
C CYS A 163 6.27 1.75 22.19
N ALA A 164 5.93 0.90 23.16
CA ALA A 164 6.67 -0.30 23.51
C ALA A 164 5.97 -1.52 22.88
N PRO A 165 6.39 -1.99 21.70
CA PRO A 165 5.81 -3.18 21.08
C PRO A 165 6.21 -4.43 21.86
N TRP A 166 5.28 -5.36 22.01
CA TRP A 166 5.50 -6.69 22.60
C TRP A 166 5.15 -7.75 21.58
N ASP A 167 6.10 -8.64 21.30
CA ASP A 167 5.80 -9.86 20.54
C ASP A 167 4.95 -10.78 21.41
N VAL A 168 3.73 -11.05 20.97
CA VAL A 168 2.78 -11.91 21.69
C VAL A 168 2.20 -12.92 20.71
N SER A 169 2.55 -14.18 20.90
CA SER A 169 1.93 -15.26 20.12
C SER A 169 0.57 -15.65 20.68
N MET A 170 -0.28 -16.23 19.83
CA MET A 170 -1.52 -16.85 20.31
C MET A 170 -1.26 -17.98 21.32
N SER A 171 -0.12 -18.67 21.24
CA SER A 171 0.29 -19.66 22.23
C SER A 171 0.63 -19.05 23.59
N ASP A 172 1.17 -17.83 23.65
CA ASP A 172 1.44 -17.14 24.91
C ASP A 172 0.12 -16.79 25.63
N LEU A 173 -0.87 -16.31 24.88
CA LEU A 173 -2.22 -16.04 25.39
C LEU A 173 -2.93 -17.34 25.82
N ALA A 174 -2.87 -18.38 24.98
CA ALA A 174 -3.45 -19.70 25.27
C ALA A 174 -2.69 -20.43 26.39
N GLY A 175 -1.43 -20.10 26.66
CA GLY A 175 -0.68 -20.62 27.80
C GLY A 175 -0.92 -19.82 29.08
N GLY A 176 -1.50 -18.62 28.99
CA GLY A 176 -1.61 -17.69 30.11
C GLY A 176 -0.28 -17.04 30.53
N ALA A 177 0.74 -17.09 29.66
CA ALA A 177 2.03 -16.44 29.90
C ALA A 177 1.90 -14.89 29.88
N VAL A 178 0.89 -14.40 29.16
CA VAL A 178 0.55 -12.98 29.07
C VAL A 178 -0.97 -12.82 28.94
N ALA A 179 -1.49 -11.68 29.36
CA ALA A 179 -2.90 -11.33 29.23
C ALA A 179 -3.08 -9.96 28.55
N LEU A 180 -4.20 -9.78 27.83
CA LEU A 180 -4.50 -8.57 27.04
C LEU A 180 -4.77 -7.33 27.90
N ASP A 181 -5.15 -7.50 29.18
CA ASP A 181 -5.35 -6.41 30.13
C ASP A 181 -4.04 -5.63 30.44
N ALA A 182 -2.88 -6.26 30.22
CA ALA A 182 -1.56 -5.66 30.39
C ALA A 182 -1.19 -4.64 29.29
N PHE A 183 -2.02 -4.48 28.25
CA PHE A 183 -1.75 -3.65 27.08
C PHE A 183 -2.79 -2.54 26.91
N ARG A 184 -2.35 -1.44 26.27
CA ARG A 184 -3.24 -0.35 25.84
C ARG A 184 -3.69 -0.48 24.37
N GLY A 185 -2.96 -1.28 23.60
CA GLY A 185 -3.23 -1.53 22.20
C GLY A 185 -2.99 -2.99 21.83
N VAL A 186 -3.80 -3.51 20.92
CA VAL A 186 -3.61 -4.83 20.30
C VAL A 186 -3.56 -4.65 18.79
N ILE A 187 -2.50 -5.13 18.17
CA ILE A 187 -2.37 -5.16 16.71
C ILE A 187 -2.46 -6.59 16.22
N PHE A 188 -3.37 -6.85 15.30
CA PHE A 188 -3.44 -8.10 14.54
C PHE A 188 -2.63 -7.94 13.26
N CYS A 189 -1.52 -8.67 13.17
CA CYS A 189 -0.57 -8.51 12.06
C CYS A 189 -1.06 -9.12 10.75
N GLY A 190 -0.45 -8.68 9.65
CA GLY A 190 -0.63 -9.28 8.32
C GLY A 190 0.12 -10.60 8.16
N GLY A 191 -0.18 -11.28 7.04
CA GLY A 191 0.44 -12.54 6.64
C GLY A 191 -0.59 -13.54 6.14
N PHE A 192 -0.31 -14.82 6.32
CA PHE A 192 -1.16 -15.93 5.87
C PHE A 192 -1.35 -16.89 7.04
N SER A 193 -2.10 -16.47 8.07
CA SER A 193 -2.28 -17.35 9.24
C SER A 193 -2.91 -18.68 8.80
N TYR A 194 -2.32 -19.80 9.23
CA TYR A 194 -2.64 -21.14 8.74
C TYR A 194 -2.59 -21.29 7.21
N ALA A 195 -1.71 -20.54 6.54
CA ALA A 195 -1.58 -20.47 5.09
C ALA A 195 -2.89 -20.11 4.37
N ASP A 196 -3.82 -19.43 5.06
CA ASP A 196 -5.18 -19.13 4.59
C ASP A 196 -6.00 -20.37 4.17
N VAL A 197 -5.65 -21.55 4.70
CA VAL A 197 -6.45 -22.76 4.53
C VAL A 197 -7.79 -22.58 5.25
N LEU A 198 -8.89 -22.87 4.55
CA LEU A 198 -10.28 -22.55 4.93
C LEU A 198 -10.68 -21.07 4.77
N ASP A 199 -9.98 -20.34 3.91
CA ASP A 199 -10.03 -18.88 3.68
C ASP A 199 -9.26 -18.08 4.75
N SER A 200 -8.84 -16.88 4.37
CA SER A 200 -7.93 -16.08 5.18
C SER A 200 -8.44 -15.81 6.59
N ALA A 201 -7.54 -15.97 7.57
CA ALA A 201 -7.75 -15.71 9.00
C ALA A 201 -8.83 -16.55 9.71
N LYS A 202 -9.54 -17.48 9.03
CA LYS A 202 -10.58 -18.29 9.69
C LYS A 202 -10.03 -19.21 10.78
N GLY A 203 -8.90 -19.86 10.54
CA GLY A 203 -8.24 -20.68 11.56
C GLY A 203 -7.82 -19.86 12.79
N TRP A 204 -7.36 -18.63 12.57
CA TRP A 204 -7.02 -17.71 13.66
C TRP A 204 -8.27 -17.27 14.42
N ALA A 205 -9.35 -16.89 13.72
CA ALA A 205 -10.63 -16.55 14.33
C ALA A 205 -11.19 -17.72 15.17
N ALA A 206 -11.14 -18.94 14.64
CA ALA A 206 -11.58 -20.16 15.33
C ALA A 206 -10.79 -20.39 16.63
N THR A 207 -9.48 -20.15 16.63
CA THR A 207 -8.64 -20.25 17.83
C THR A 207 -9.11 -19.32 18.94
N ILE A 208 -9.58 -18.12 18.60
CA ILE A 208 -10.09 -17.15 19.56
C ILE A 208 -11.52 -17.50 19.99
N LYS A 209 -12.42 -17.76 19.03
CA LYS A 209 -13.86 -17.95 19.27
C LYS A 209 -14.17 -19.24 20.04
N PHE A 210 -13.41 -20.31 19.81
CA PHE A 210 -13.73 -21.64 20.36
C PHE A 210 -12.94 -22.00 21.63
N ASP A 211 -12.05 -21.11 22.08
CA ASP A 211 -11.47 -21.18 23.42
C ASP A 211 -12.20 -20.16 24.31
N GLU A 212 -13.00 -20.63 25.27
CA GLU A 212 -13.83 -19.78 26.13
C GLU A 212 -13.02 -18.71 26.87
N ARG A 213 -11.79 -19.03 27.29
CA ARG A 213 -10.93 -18.10 28.03
C ARG A 213 -10.34 -17.04 27.11
N LEU A 214 -9.91 -17.42 25.91
CA LEU A 214 -9.44 -16.45 24.92
C LEU A 214 -10.59 -15.56 24.48
N SER A 215 -11.74 -16.13 24.12
CA SER A 215 -12.92 -15.38 23.69
C SER A 215 -13.29 -14.30 24.73
N ALA A 216 -13.43 -14.68 26.00
CA ALA A 216 -13.74 -13.74 27.08
C ALA A 216 -12.66 -12.65 27.25
N GLN A 217 -11.39 -13.00 27.08
CA GLN A 217 -10.28 -12.04 27.19
C GLN A 217 -10.26 -11.02 26.04
N PHE A 218 -10.54 -11.47 24.81
CA PHE A 218 -10.63 -10.61 23.64
C PHE A 218 -11.87 -9.69 23.71
N GLU A 219 -13.02 -10.22 24.14
CA GLU A 219 -14.22 -9.41 24.39
C GLU A 219 -14.01 -8.36 25.49
N ALA A 220 -13.38 -8.75 26.61
CA ALA A 220 -13.03 -7.82 27.67
C ALA A 220 -12.12 -6.70 27.15
N PHE A 221 -11.11 -7.02 26.34
CA PHE A 221 -10.24 -6.03 25.72
C PHE A 221 -11.00 -5.11 24.76
N ARG A 222 -11.86 -5.66 23.89
CA ARG A 222 -12.68 -4.90 22.92
C ARG A 222 -13.58 -3.87 23.60
N ASN A 223 -14.07 -4.19 24.80
CA ASN A 223 -15.01 -3.35 25.54
C ASN A 223 -14.34 -2.29 26.44
N ARG A 224 -13.02 -2.33 26.61
CA ARG A 224 -12.28 -1.34 27.41
C ARG A 224 -12.28 0.03 26.74
N PRO A 225 -12.76 1.11 27.39
CA PRO A 225 -12.81 2.45 26.78
C PRO A 225 -11.41 3.06 26.57
N ASP A 226 -10.40 2.58 27.28
CA ASP A 226 -9.02 3.05 27.28
C ASP A 226 -8.10 2.26 26.32
N ALA A 227 -8.66 1.36 25.52
CA ALA A 227 -7.93 0.46 24.64
C ALA A 227 -8.28 0.69 23.15
N PHE A 228 -7.30 0.46 22.29
CA PHE A 228 -7.46 0.50 20.83
C PHE A 228 -7.05 -0.83 20.19
N SER A 229 -7.52 -1.10 18.97
CA SER A 229 -6.96 -2.18 18.15
C SER A 229 -6.79 -1.79 16.69
N LEU A 230 -5.77 -2.38 16.05
CA LEU A 230 -5.51 -2.25 14.63
C LEU A 230 -5.40 -3.65 14.00
N GLY A 231 -6.10 -3.90 12.91
CA GLY A 231 -5.94 -5.11 12.11
C GLY A 231 -5.41 -4.75 10.74
N VAL A 232 -4.28 -5.31 10.33
CA VAL A 232 -3.69 -5.08 9.01
C VAL A 232 -3.73 -6.35 8.17
N CYS A 233 -4.25 -6.25 6.94
CA CYS A 233 -4.38 -7.37 5.98
C CYS A 233 -5.04 -8.61 6.62
N ASN A 234 -4.26 -9.61 7.04
CA ASN A 234 -4.78 -10.80 7.72
C ASN A 234 -5.44 -10.48 9.06
N GLY A 235 -4.90 -9.51 9.81
CA GLY A 235 -5.54 -8.99 11.00
C GLY A 235 -6.83 -8.21 10.72
N CYS A 236 -6.95 -7.59 9.54
CA CYS A 236 -8.18 -6.91 9.13
C CYS A 236 -9.30 -7.93 8.88
N GLN A 237 -8.97 -9.01 8.15
CA GLN A 237 -9.87 -10.15 7.93
C GLN A 237 -10.31 -10.78 9.26
N LEU A 238 -9.37 -11.00 10.18
CA LEU A 238 -9.66 -11.49 11.52
C LEU A 238 -10.63 -10.58 12.27
N MET A 239 -10.37 -9.27 12.33
CA MET A 239 -11.24 -8.33 13.04
C MET A 239 -12.66 -8.30 12.48
N ALA A 240 -12.83 -8.46 11.16
CA ALA A 240 -14.14 -8.61 10.55
C ALA A 240 -14.82 -9.92 10.99
N LEU A 241 -14.10 -11.05 10.97
CA LEU A 241 -14.62 -12.35 11.42
C LEU A 241 -14.98 -12.37 12.91
N LEU A 242 -14.28 -11.61 13.75
CA LEU A 242 -14.62 -11.42 15.17
C LEU A 242 -15.80 -10.45 15.38
N GLY A 243 -16.32 -9.82 14.32
CA GLY A 243 -17.39 -8.82 14.41
C GLY A 243 -16.94 -7.49 15.03
N TRP A 244 -15.64 -7.20 15.10
CA TRP A 244 -15.13 -5.96 15.71
C TRP A 244 -15.32 -4.75 14.79
N VAL A 245 -15.30 -4.99 13.48
CA VAL A 245 -15.53 -4.00 12.42
C VAL A 245 -16.54 -4.54 11.39
N PRO A 246 -17.45 -3.71 10.88
CA PRO A 246 -17.77 -2.36 11.36
C PRO A 246 -18.36 -2.36 12.77
N GLY A 247 -18.58 -3.52 13.40
CA GLY A 247 -19.15 -3.64 14.74
C GLY A 247 -20.66 -3.35 14.74
N GLY A 248 -21.20 -3.08 15.93
CA GLY A 248 -22.63 -2.94 16.16
C GLY A 248 -23.22 -4.15 16.87
N GLU A 249 -24.53 -4.27 16.84
CA GLU A 249 -25.23 -5.43 17.43
C GLU A 249 -24.80 -6.72 16.73
N PRO A 250 -24.66 -7.84 17.46
CA PRO A 250 -24.37 -9.13 16.87
C PRO A 250 -25.41 -9.51 15.80
N ILE A 251 -24.95 -9.76 14.58
CA ILE A 251 -25.75 -10.27 13.47
C ILE A 251 -25.26 -11.66 13.06
N PRO A 252 -26.10 -12.48 12.39
CA PRO A 252 -25.70 -13.81 11.92
C PRO A 252 -24.41 -13.77 11.09
N GLU A 253 -23.50 -14.72 11.30
CA GLU A 253 -22.18 -14.73 10.66
C GLU A 253 -22.26 -14.68 9.12
N ALA A 254 -23.27 -15.32 8.52
CA ALA A 254 -23.49 -15.29 7.07
C ALA A 254 -23.78 -13.87 6.53
N GLU A 255 -24.33 -12.99 7.38
CA GLU A 255 -24.70 -11.61 7.06
C GLU A 255 -23.61 -10.60 7.42
N GLN A 256 -22.59 -11.01 8.17
CA GLN A 256 -21.52 -10.10 8.60
C GLN A 256 -20.70 -9.59 7.40
N PRO A 257 -20.41 -8.27 7.36
CA PRO A 257 -19.41 -7.73 6.47
C PRO A 257 -18.07 -8.46 6.66
N ARG A 258 -17.44 -8.84 5.55
CA ARG A 258 -16.20 -9.62 5.57
C ARG A 258 -15.34 -9.27 4.36
N PHE A 259 -14.10 -9.75 4.38
CA PHE A 259 -13.19 -9.64 3.25
C PHE A 259 -13.11 -11.00 2.55
N VAL A 260 -13.17 -10.99 1.23
CA VAL A 260 -13.21 -12.20 0.38
C VAL A 260 -12.22 -12.05 -0.77
N HIS A 261 -12.07 -13.12 -1.54
CA HIS A 261 -11.29 -13.15 -2.79
C HIS A 261 -11.49 -11.88 -3.64
N ASN A 262 -10.36 -11.31 -4.07
CA ASN A 262 -10.31 -10.17 -4.97
C ASN A 262 -11.12 -10.44 -6.24
N SER A 263 -11.70 -9.40 -6.84
CA SER A 263 -12.40 -9.53 -8.13
C SER A 263 -11.49 -10.01 -9.27
N SER A 264 -10.18 -9.77 -9.16
CA SER A 264 -9.17 -10.27 -10.10
C SER A 264 -8.95 -11.78 -10.03
N GLY A 265 -9.38 -12.43 -8.94
CA GLY A 265 -9.06 -13.83 -8.67
C GLY A 265 -7.57 -14.07 -8.38
N ARG A 266 -6.80 -13.00 -8.12
CA ARG A 266 -5.34 -13.03 -7.96
C ARG A 266 -4.89 -12.35 -6.69
N PHE A 267 -3.71 -12.73 -6.23
CA PHE A 267 -2.96 -11.97 -5.24
C PHE A 267 -2.44 -10.68 -5.87
N GLU A 268 -2.72 -9.56 -5.22
CA GLU A 268 -2.32 -8.23 -5.68
C GLU A 268 -1.22 -7.68 -4.78
N SER A 269 -0.03 -7.49 -5.36
CA SER A 269 1.11 -6.79 -4.73
C SER A 269 1.30 -5.46 -5.43
N ARG A 270 0.73 -4.39 -4.86
CA ARG A 270 0.63 -3.08 -5.54
C ARG A 270 1.03 -1.93 -4.61
N TRP A 271 1.57 -0.87 -5.20
CA TRP A 271 1.61 0.45 -4.55
C TRP A 271 0.35 1.20 -4.98
N SER A 272 -0.68 1.18 -4.14
CA SER A 272 -2.00 1.74 -4.46
C SER A 272 -2.18 3.09 -3.80
N ALA A 273 -2.98 3.95 -4.44
CA ALA A 273 -3.34 5.25 -3.89
C ALA A 273 -4.59 5.13 -3.02
N VAL A 274 -4.57 5.76 -1.85
CA VAL A 274 -5.74 5.87 -0.97
C VAL A 274 -5.99 7.31 -0.56
N LYS A 275 -7.25 7.62 -0.25
CA LYS A 275 -7.70 8.84 0.42
C LYS A 275 -8.16 8.52 1.83
N VAL A 276 -7.78 9.38 2.78
CA VAL A 276 -8.27 9.35 4.16
C VAL A 276 -9.49 10.24 4.27
N ALA A 277 -10.66 9.64 4.52
CA ALA A 277 -11.91 10.36 4.74
C ALA A 277 -12.10 10.70 6.23
N PRO A 278 -12.90 11.75 6.55
CA PRO A 278 -13.36 11.98 7.92
C PRO A 278 -14.04 10.75 8.50
N SER A 279 -13.70 10.41 9.75
CA SER A 279 -14.19 9.20 10.41
C SER A 279 -14.00 9.28 11.93
N PRO A 280 -14.63 8.38 12.71
CA PRO A 280 -14.33 8.27 14.14
C PRO A 280 -12.97 7.62 14.43
N ALA A 281 -12.29 7.04 13.43
CA ALA A 281 -11.10 6.20 13.65
C ALA A 281 -9.96 6.95 14.35
N VAL A 282 -9.71 6.65 15.61
CA VAL A 282 -8.75 7.38 16.46
C VAL A 282 -7.32 7.30 15.92
N LEU A 283 -6.98 6.20 15.24
CA LEU A 283 -5.65 6.00 14.66
C LEU A 283 -5.42 6.82 13.38
N LEU A 284 -6.47 7.37 12.75
CA LEU A 284 -6.37 8.21 11.55
C LEU A 284 -6.61 9.70 11.85
N GLN A 285 -6.74 10.07 13.13
CA GLN A 285 -7.01 11.43 13.54
C GLN A 285 -5.96 12.43 13.00
N GLY A 286 -6.44 13.49 12.36
CA GLY A 286 -5.59 14.54 11.76
C GLY A 286 -4.97 14.15 10.42
N MET A 287 -5.34 13.01 9.85
CA MET A 287 -4.94 12.59 8.50
C MET A 287 -6.07 12.81 7.46
N GLU A 288 -7.27 13.19 7.90
CA GLU A 288 -8.44 13.39 7.05
C GLU A 288 -8.14 14.39 5.93
N GLY A 289 -8.59 14.08 4.72
CA GLY A 289 -8.31 14.89 3.51
C GLY A 289 -7.02 14.53 2.79
N SER A 290 -6.12 13.74 3.40
CA SER A 290 -4.89 13.30 2.73
C SER A 290 -5.16 12.28 1.61
N SER A 291 -4.39 12.36 0.54
CA SER A 291 -4.26 11.36 -0.52
C SER A 291 -2.79 10.94 -0.63
N LEU A 292 -2.52 9.63 -0.58
CA LEU A 292 -1.17 9.10 -0.49
C LEU A 292 -1.11 7.62 -0.91
N GLY A 293 0.08 7.15 -1.28
CA GLY A 293 0.34 5.75 -1.62
C GLY A 293 0.51 4.86 -0.39
N VAL A 294 0.11 3.60 -0.50
CA VAL A 294 0.25 2.57 0.53
C VAL A 294 0.45 1.20 -0.13
N TRP A 295 1.21 0.33 0.54
CA TRP A 295 1.43 -1.03 0.05
C TRP A 295 0.17 -1.89 0.19
N VAL A 296 -0.14 -2.65 -0.84
CA VAL A 296 -1.21 -3.64 -0.90
C VAL A 296 -0.56 -4.99 -1.20
N ALA A 297 -0.94 -6.03 -0.46
CA ALA A 297 -0.39 -7.38 -0.59
C ALA A 297 -1.40 -8.44 -0.13
N HIS A 298 -2.47 -8.68 -0.89
CA HIS A 298 -3.52 -9.64 -0.50
C HIS A 298 -4.20 -10.32 -1.69
N GLY A 299 -4.68 -11.56 -1.48
CA GLY A 299 -5.57 -12.29 -2.40
C GLY A 299 -7.06 -12.21 -2.02
N GLU A 300 -7.35 -11.93 -0.75
CA GLU A 300 -8.71 -11.89 -0.20
C GLU A 300 -9.02 -10.55 0.49
N GLY A 301 -8.85 -9.44 -0.23
CA GLY A 301 -9.04 -8.10 0.32
C GLY A 301 -10.32 -7.39 -0.10
N ARG A 302 -11.20 -8.04 -0.86
CA ARG A 302 -12.44 -7.40 -1.33
C ARG A 302 -13.45 -7.31 -0.18
N ALA A 303 -13.82 -6.10 0.22
CA ALA A 303 -14.91 -5.89 1.16
C ALA A 303 -16.23 -6.40 0.55
N HIS A 304 -16.92 -7.27 1.29
CA HIS A 304 -18.18 -7.87 0.89
C HIS A 304 -19.23 -7.62 1.98
N PHE A 305 -20.33 -7.00 1.57
CA PHE A 305 -21.48 -6.70 2.39
C PHE A 305 -22.64 -7.57 1.91
N PRO A 306 -23.01 -8.65 2.65
CA PRO A 306 -24.13 -9.51 2.25
C PRO A 306 -25.47 -8.76 2.21
N ARG A 307 -25.60 -7.68 2.99
CA ARG A 307 -26.79 -6.83 3.03
C ARG A 307 -26.44 -5.41 2.63
N GLU A 308 -27.28 -4.83 1.77
CA GLU A 308 -27.12 -3.45 1.30
C GLU A 308 -27.25 -2.44 2.45
N ASP A 309 -28.16 -2.68 3.40
CA ASP A 309 -28.34 -1.80 4.55
C ASP A 309 -27.09 -1.70 5.45
N SER A 310 -26.27 -2.76 5.49
CA SER A 310 -25.00 -2.79 6.23
C SER A 310 -23.97 -1.87 5.58
N LEU A 311 -23.87 -1.87 4.25
CA LEU A 311 -23.02 -0.92 3.53
C LEU A 311 -23.50 0.52 3.77
N GLN A 312 -24.80 0.78 3.63
CA GLN A 312 -25.35 2.13 3.86
C GLN A 312 -25.14 2.61 5.29
N ALA A 313 -25.26 1.72 6.29
CA ALA A 313 -24.97 2.04 7.69
C ALA A 313 -23.50 2.42 7.88
N VAL A 314 -22.57 1.67 7.29
CA VAL A 314 -21.13 1.99 7.33
C VAL A 314 -20.82 3.34 6.70
N LEU A 315 -21.41 3.64 5.54
CA LEU A 315 -21.22 4.92 4.85
C LEU A 315 -21.78 6.08 5.68
N LYS A 316 -23.01 5.94 6.19
CA LYS A 316 -23.67 6.96 7.03
C LYS A 316 -22.91 7.21 8.34
N GLY A 317 -22.35 6.16 8.94
CA GLY A 317 -21.54 6.23 10.15
C GLY A 317 -20.11 6.71 9.92
N SER A 318 -19.71 6.98 8.67
CA SER A 318 -18.31 7.30 8.30
C SER A 318 -17.32 6.23 8.78
N GLN A 319 -17.75 4.97 8.83
CA GLN A 319 -17.01 3.84 9.40
C GLN A 319 -16.06 3.16 8.41
N ALA A 320 -15.83 3.80 7.27
CA ALA A 320 -14.92 3.32 6.27
C ALA A 320 -13.97 4.48 5.94
N PRO A 321 -12.84 4.61 6.64
CA PRO A 321 -12.01 5.82 6.58
C PRO A 321 -10.99 5.83 5.45
N LEU A 322 -10.61 4.68 4.89
CA LEU A 322 -9.70 4.61 3.74
C LEU A 322 -10.43 4.18 2.48
N ARG A 323 -10.12 4.87 1.38
CA ARG A 323 -10.73 4.68 0.07
C ARG A 323 -9.67 4.58 -1.01
N TYR A 324 -9.68 3.54 -1.84
CA TYR A 324 -8.88 3.48 -3.06
C TYR A 324 -9.30 4.60 -4.01
N ILE A 325 -8.30 5.26 -4.60
CA ILE A 325 -8.48 6.39 -5.51
C ILE A 325 -7.72 6.18 -6.82
N ASN A 326 -8.21 6.80 -7.90
CA ASN A 326 -7.52 6.87 -9.18
C ASN A 326 -6.40 7.95 -9.16
N ASP A 327 -5.70 8.12 -10.28
CA ASP A 327 -4.64 9.13 -10.40
C ASP A 327 -5.17 10.58 -10.24
N ALA A 328 -6.46 10.82 -10.52
CA ALA A 328 -7.14 12.10 -10.28
C ALA A 328 -7.59 12.31 -8.81
N CYS A 329 -7.21 11.39 -7.90
CA CYS A 329 -7.58 11.39 -6.49
C CYS A 329 -9.09 11.25 -6.20
N GLU A 330 -9.83 10.68 -7.14
CA GLU A 330 -11.24 10.35 -7.02
C GLU A 330 -11.41 8.90 -6.56
N VAL A 331 -12.39 8.65 -5.69
CA VAL A 331 -12.73 7.30 -5.23
C VAL A 331 -13.11 6.44 -6.43
N THR A 332 -12.56 5.23 -6.51
CA THR A 332 -12.75 4.37 -7.67
C THR A 332 -12.99 2.90 -7.31
N GLN A 333 -13.67 2.21 -8.23
CA GLN A 333 -13.82 0.77 -8.24
C GLN A 333 -13.10 0.12 -9.44
N GLU A 334 -12.40 0.93 -10.24
CA GLU A 334 -11.66 0.47 -11.42
C GLU A 334 -10.36 -0.23 -11.03
N TYR A 335 -10.11 -1.39 -11.63
CA TYR A 335 -8.86 -2.11 -11.48
C TYR A 335 -7.76 -1.48 -12.35
N PRO A 336 -6.49 -1.39 -11.89
CA PRO A 336 -5.95 -1.86 -10.60
C PRO A 336 -5.88 -0.76 -9.52
N HIS A 337 -6.44 0.44 -9.75
CA HIS A 337 -6.46 1.51 -8.75
C HIS A 337 -7.18 1.07 -7.46
N ASN A 338 -8.32 0.40 -7.64
CA ASN A 338 -8.92 -0.48 -6.65
C ASN A 338 -8.49 -1.91 -6.97
N PRO A 339 -7.50 -2.47 -6.25
CA PRO A 339 -6.88 -3.74 -6.62
C PRO A 339 -7.80 -4.95 -6.38
N ASN A 340 -8.84 -4.82 -5.55
CA ASN A 340 -9.65 -5.96 -5.13
C ASN A 340 -11.13 -5.88 -5.52
N GLY A 341 -11.59 -4.75 -6.06
CA GLY A 341 -12.99 -4.54 -6.44
C GLY A 341 -13.91 -4.31 -5.24
N SER A 342 -13.40 -3.75 -4.14
CA SER A 342 -14.25 -3.38 -3.00
C SER A 342 -15.25 -2.28 -3.40
N PRO A 343 -16.53 -2.38 -2.98
CA PRO A 343 -17.53 -1.36 -3.27
C PRO A 343 -17.11 -0.03 -2.65
N GLU A 344 -17.48 1.07 -3.31
CA GLU A 344 -17.11 2.43 -2.89
C GLU A 344 -15.61 2.63 -2.69
N GLY A 345 -14.73 1.77 -3.23
CA GLY A 345 -13.29 1.85 -2.99
C GLY A 345 -12.87 1.53 -1.54
N ILE A 346 -13.71 0.89 -0.73
CA ILE A 346 -13.41 0.64 0.69
C ILE A 346 -12.09 -0.14 0.86
N ALA A 347 -11.13 0.44 1.58
CA ALA A 347 -9.85 -0.18 1.92
C ALA A 347 -9.66 -0.42 3.44
N ALA A 348 -10.51 0.21 4.26
CA ALA A 348 -10.51 0.06 5.71
C ALA A 348 -11.92 0.23 6.29
N LEU A 349 -12.16 -0.39 7.45
CA LEU A 349 -13.36 -0.28 8.27
C LEU A 349 -12.98 0.03 9.72
N CYS A 350 -13.82 0.76 10.44
CA CYS A 350 -13.67 1.01 11.87
C CYS A 350 -14.96 0.78 12.66
N SER A 351 -14.83 0.60 13.97
CA SER A 351 -15.95 0.55 14.91
C SER A 351 -16.65 1.92 15.03
N PRO A 352 -17.91 1.98 15.51
CA PRO A 352 -18.64 3.24 15.61
C PRO A 352 -17.98 4.26 16.57
N ASP A 353 -17.30 3.75 17.60
CA ASP A 353 -16.49 4.54 18.54
C ASP A 353 -15.06 4.79 18.05
N GLY A 354 -14.68 4.25 16.89
CA GLY A 354 -13.42 4.51 16.21
C GLY A 354 -12.17 3.89 16.84
N ARG A 355 -12.26 3.20 17.98
CA ARG A 355 -11.11 2.62 18.69
C ARG A 355 -10.56 1.37 18.00
N HIS A 356 -11.35 0.72 17.16
CA HIS A 356 -10.98 -0.50 16.45
C HIS A 356 -10.97 -0.20 14.95
N LEU A 357 -9.77 -0.26 14.36
CA LEU A 357 -9.55 0.01 12.94
C LEU A 357 -9.01 -1.24 12.26
N ALA A 358 -9.56 -1.58 11.10
CA ALA A 358 -9.12 -2.70 10.29
C ALA A 358 -8.87 -2.20 8.87
N MET A 359 -7.71 -2.49 8.29
CA MET A 359 -7.36 -2.07 6.94
C MET A 359 -6.62 -3.15 6.17
N MET A 360 -6.93 -3.28 4.88
CA MET A 360 -6.24 -4.22 4.00
C MET A 360 -4.84 -3.75 3.59
N PRO A 361 -4.59 -2.45 3.31
CA PRO A 361 -3.25 -1.96 3.02
C PRO A 361 -2.30 -2.00 4.23
N HIS A 362 -0.99 -1.99 3.96
CA HIS A 362 0.10 -2.14 4.92
C HIS A 362 0.84 -0.82 5.20
N PRO A 363 0.34 0.06 6.10
CA PRO A 363 1.04 1.30 6.46
C PRO A 363 2.38 1.05 7.18
N GLU A 364 2.53 -0.09 7.86
CA GLU A 364 3.76 -0.52 8.54
C GLU A 364 4.87 -0.92 7.56
N ARG A 365 4.55 -1.09 6.28
CA ARG A 365 5.55 -1.35 5.22
C ARG A 365 6.01 -0.07 4.52
N CYS A 366 5.52 1.10 4.92
CA CYS A 366 5.90 2.39 4.35
C CYS A 366 5.90 3.54 5.38
N PHE A 367 6.35 3.26 6.62
CA PHE A 367 6.45 4.25 7.69
C PHE A 367 7.78 5.04 7.68
N VAL A 368 8.75 4.66 6.83
CA VAL A 368 9.95 5.45 6.52
C VAL A 368 10.10 5.70 5.03
N LYS A 369 10.73 6.83 4.65
CA LYS A 369 10.68 7.36 3.27
C LYS A 369 11.18 6.39 2.20
N TRP A 370 12.29 5.69 2.46
CA TRP A 370 12.89 4.76 1.50
C TRP A 370 12.03 3.52 1.22
N GLN A 371 11.04 3.22 2.07
CA GLN A 371 10.08 2.14 1.85
C GLN A 371 8.95 2.54 0.88
N CYS A 372 8.80 3.82 0.57
CA CYS A 372 7.84 4.30 -0.42
C CYS A 372 8.49 4.20 -1.81
N PRO A 373 7.97 3.36 -2.73
CA PRO A 373 8.56 3.20 -4.05
C PRO A 373 8.38 4.46 -4.92
N TRP A 374 7.39 5.29 -4.58
CA TRP A 374 7.18 6.60 -5.19
C TRP A 374 6.42 7.52 -4.23
N ALA A 375 6.82 8.80 -4.22
CA ALA A 375 6.12 9.90 -3.56
C ALA A 375 6.30 11.18 -4.40
N PRO A 376 5.43 12.20 -4.23
CA PRO A 376 5.63 13.50 -4.83
C PRO A 376 7.01 14.09 -4.46
N PRO A 377 7.79 14.65 -5.41
CA PRO A 377 9.13 15.18 -5.14
C PRO A 377 9.19 16.21 -4.02
N GLU A 378 8.13 17.01 -3.83
CA GLU A 378 8.00 17.98 -2.75
C GLU A 378 8.01 17.34 -1.35
N TRP A 379 7.70 16.04 -1.24
CA TRP A 379 7.73 15.31 0.02
C TRP A 379 9.15 14.89 0.41
N GLU A 380 10.15 15.03 -0.45
CA GLU A 380 11.55 14.78 -0.10
C GLU A 380 12.00 15.66 1.07
N ALA A 381 11.47 16.89 1.14
CA ALA A 381 11.73 17.83 2.24
C ALA A 381 11.10 17.39 3.58
N ASN A 382 10.14 16.46 3.57
CA ASN A 382 9.54 15.94 4.80
C ASN A 382 10.58 15.11 5.58
N ALA A 383 10.53 15.24 6.90
CA ALA A 383 11.47 14.56 7.80
C ALA A 383 11.13 13.07 8.02
N SER A 384 9.92 12.62 7.65
CA SER A 384 9.46 11.24 7.82
C SER A 384 8.43 10.86 6.76
N ALA A 385 8.08 9.58 6.66
CA ALA A 385 6.99 9.14 5.78
C ALA A 385 5.62 9.42 6.44
N PRO A 386 4.58 9.72 5.64
CA PRO A 386 3.26 10.09 6.19
C PRO A 386 2.62 9.01 7.06
N TRP A 387 2.78 7.73 6.73
CA TRP A 387 2.15 6.63 7.46
C TRP A 387 2.67 6.42 8.88
N LEU A 388 3.82 7.01 9.25
CA LEU A 388 4.25 7.05 10.65
C LEU A 388 3.18 7.70 11.55
N ARG A 389 2.39 8.64 11.00
CA ARG A 389 1.35 9.35 11.75
C ARG A 389 0.29 8.43 12.33
N LEU A 390 -0.06 7.35 11.64
CA LEU A 390 -1.03 6.37 12.15
C LEU A 390 -0.57 5.76 13.48
N PHE A 391 0.71 5.41 13.55
CA PHE A 391 1.31 4.83 14.75
C PHE A 391 1.55 5.89 15.84
N GLN A 392 1.85 7.13 15.46
CA GLN A 392 1.92 8.26 16.40
C GLN A 392 0.57 8.54 17.06
N ASN A 393 -0.52 8.43 16.30
CA ASN A 393 -1.88 8.54 16.83
C ASN A 393 -2.18 7.42 17.83
N ALA A 394 -1.63 6.21 17.64
CA ALA A 394 -1.72 5.13 18.62
C ALA A 394 -1.05 5.51 19.96
N ALA A 395 0.17 6.06 19.92
CA ALA A 395 0.85 6.55 21.12
C ALA A 395 0.09 7.72 21.79
N ALA A 396 -0.42 8.65 20.99
CA ALA A 396 -1.19 9.80 21.48
C ALA A 396 -2.50 9.39 22.16
N PHE A 397 -3.22 8.41 21.59
CA PHE A 397 -4.43 7.85 22.20
C PHE A 397 -4.17 7.30 23.61
N CYS A 398 -3.07 6.55 23.78
CA CYS A 398 -2.70 6.01 25.09
C CYS A 398 -2.32 7.09 26.12
N ALA A 399 -1.84 8.25 25.66
CA ALA A 399 -1.48 9.36 26.53
C ALA A 399 -2.68 10.23 26.94
N SER A 400 -3.68 10.38 26.08
CA SER A 400 -4.87 11.21 26.34
C SER A 400 -5.92 10.54 27.22
N THR A 401 -5.83 9.22 27.37
CA THR A 401 -6.77 8.39 28.14
C THR A 401 -6.08 7.77 29.37
N GLN A 402 -5.21 8.55 30.04
CA GLN A 402 -4.58 8.18 31.32
C GLN A 402 -5.43 8.56 32.52
#